data_AF-A0A829MA92-F1
#
_entry.id   AF-A0A829MA92-F1
#
_cell.length_a   1.000
_cell.length_b   1.000
_cell.length_c   1.000
_cell.angle_alpha   90.00
_cell.angle_beta   90.00
_cell.angle_gamma   90.00
#
_symmetry.space_group_name_H-M   'P 1'
#
loop_
_entity.id
_entity.type
_entity.pdbx_description
1 polymer ?
#
loop_
_entity_poly.entity_id
_entity_poly.type
_entity_poly.pdbx_seq_one_letter_code
_entity_poly.pdbx_strand_id
1 'polypeptide(L)'
;MTVETKTTFCRICEPLCGMVATVEDGTLLSLRPDKDNPASSGFSCQKGIAFADVHNDPDRLTTPMRRTASGEFEPVEWDTAMADIAERVRAIHRMHGSGALGWYFGNPGAFSYSHVLWLLLLSMGFGSRLHLFTAGSQDINSRFVASQLLYGNSATIPVPDIPRTDFLVVIGANPVVSHGSGVTMPRIREHMKAVVKRGGRVLVIDPRKTETAADFEWLGIAPDGDAFLLLSLLQVMFTENLVDRALVAQHARGVAWLEELVRPFTPESTQAQTGVDPGVVRQLARDLAGADHAVVYGRVGTCLGQNGTLTTYLLDVVNLVAGHLGRVGGSMFGSFGIPGERFAMKAVGALLGAVYRRRRSRVGGSPRSSARNLPASWPKKSPRRAGGRSGHCSSARATPCSRCPMATSWRPRASGWTSWWGLTSTSTRHWRTATMCCPRPPCTSGTIS
;
A
#
# COMPACT_ATOMS: atom_id res chain seq x y z
N MET A 1 -32.78 1.32 28.36
CA MET A 1 -31.93 1.65 27.21
C MET A 1 -30.67 2.27 27.76
N THR A 2 -29.53 1.62 27.58
CA THR A 2 -28.25 2.11 28.12
C THR A 2 -27.46 2.70 26.97
N VAL A 3 -27.35 4.02 26.93
CA VAL A 3 -26.50 4.73 25.98
C VAL A 3 -25.12 4.86 26.59
N GLU A 4 -24.12 4.27 25.90
CA GLU A 4 -22.72 4.33 26.30
C GLU A 4 -21.90 5.06 25.24
N THR A 5 -20.81 5.71 25.68
CA THR A 5 -19.82 6.30 24.78
C THR A 5 -18.51 5.56 24.92
N LYS A 6 -17.90 5.20 23.79
CA LYS A 6 -16.67 4.40 23.73
C LYS A 6 -15.63 5.08 22.84
N THR A 7 -14.44 5.29 23.38
CA THR A 7 -13.29 5.75 22.60
C THR A 7 -12.83 4.65 21.65
N THR A 8 -12.57 5.03 20.41
CA THR A 8 -12.13 4.15 19.32
C THR A 8 -11.32 4.96 18.31
N PHE A 9 -11.00 4.38 17.15
CA PHE A 9 -10.27 5.07 16.09
C PHE A 9 -10.81 4.67 14.72
N CYS A 10 -10.58 5.53 13.74
CA CYS A 10 -10.95 5.32 12.35
C CYS A 10 -10.10 4.21 11.71
N ARG A 11 -10.76 3.22 11.08
CA ARG A 11 -10.11 2.03 10.48
C ARG A 11 -10.08 2.05 8.94
N ILE A 12 -10.13 3.24 8.35
CA ILE A 12 -10.26 3.42 6.90
C ILE A 12 -8.90 3.71 6.25
N CYS A 13 -8.14 4.66 6.82
CA CYS A 13 -6.85 5.10 6.28
C CYS A 13 -5.80 5.18 7.41
N GLU A 14 -4.54 5.23 7.02
CA GLU A 14 -3.37 5.09 7.91
C GLU A 14 -3.18 6.18 8.98
N PRO A 15 -3.80 7.38 8.93
CA PRO A 15 -3.74 8.35 10.03
C PRO A 15 -4.35 7.92 11.36
N LEU A 16 -5.22 6.89 11.40
CA LEU A 16 -5.80 6.36 12.64
C LEU A 16 -6.50 7.42 13.52
N CYS A 17 -7.25 8.36 12.93
CA CYS A 17 -7.90 9.44 13.67
C CYS A 17 -8.74 8.92 14.85
N GLY A 18 -8.64 9.58 16.01
CA GLY A 18 -9.42 9.25 17.19
C GLY A 18 -10.91 9.55 17.01
N MET A 19 -11.76 8.66 17.51
CA MET A 19 -13.20 8.73 17.38
C MET A 19 -13.87 8.38 18.71
N VAL A 20 -15.06 8.91 18.95
CA VAL A 20 -15.98 8.46 20.01
C VAL A 20 -17.21 7.86 19.36
N ALA A 21 -17.50 6.61 19.72
CA ALA A 21 -18.69 5.88 19.31
C ALA A 21 -19.79 6.02 20.36
N THR A 22 -20.99 6.41 19.94
CA THR A 22 -22.20 6.34 20.76
C THR A 22 -22.91 5.03 20.45
N VAL A 23 -23.12 4.20 21.46
CA VAL A 23 -23.73 2.86 21.32
C VAL A 23 -24.95 2.79 22.22
N GLU A 24 -26.06 2.31 21.69
CA GLU A 24 -27.30 2.06 22.44
C GLU A 24 -27.68 0.60 22.29
N ASP A 25 -27.78 -0.10 23.43
CA ASP A 25 -28.19 -1.50 23.49
C ASP A 25 -27.43 -2.41 22.47
N GLY A 26 -26.12 -2.16 22.31
CA GLY A 26 -25.22 -2.89 21.41
C GLY A 26 -25.18 -2.37 19.96
N THR A 27 -26.02 -1.40 19.60
CA THR A 27 -26.09 -0.82 18.25
C THR A 27 -25.28 0.47 18.17
N LEU A 28 -24.40 0.59 17.17
CA LEU A 28 -23.64 1.81 16.91
C LEU A 28 -24.57 2.90 16.34
N LEU A 29 -24.85 3.95 17.10
CA LEU A 29 -25.70 5.05 16.63
C LEU A 29 -24.93 6.10 15.84
N SER A 30 -23.74 6.49 16.31
CA SER A 30 -22.97 7.54 15.65
C SER A 30 -21.47 7.47 15.97
N LEU A 31 -20.69 8.10 15.10
CA LEU A 31 -19.26 8.31 15.28
C LEU A 31 -18.95 9.80 15.18
N ARG A 32 -18.30 10.34 16.22
CA ARG A 32 -17.81 11.72 16.23
C ARG A 32 -16.30 11.77 16.44
N PRO A 33 -15.61 12.84 16.04
CA PRO A 33 -14.20 13.00 16.35
C PRO A 33 -13.95 13.03 17.86
N ASP A 34 -12.84 12.41 18.27
CA ASP A 34 -12.32 12.52 19.63
C ASP A 34 -11.41 13.75 19.75
N LYS A 35 -11.84 14.72 20.57
CA LYS A 35 -11.11 15.97 20.82
C LYS A 35 -9.85 15.74 21.66
N ASP A 36 -9.86 14.71 22.49
CA ASP A 36 -8.79 14.39 23.42
C ASP A 36 -7.72 13.50 22.78
N ASN A 37 -7.96 13.01 21.55
CA ASN A 37 -6.98 12.23 20.83
C ASN A 37 -5.76 13.09 20.47
N PRO A 38 -4.54 12.71 20.90
CA PRO A 38 -3.36 13.56 20.73
C PRO A 38 -2.90 13.70 19.28
N ALA A 39 -3.18 12.70 18.43
CA ALA A 39 -2.75 12.71 17.04
C ALA A 39 -3.70 13.52 16.14
N SER A 40 -5.01 13.30 16.30
CA SER A 40 -6.02 13.97 15.46
C SER A 40 -6.59 15.25 16.06
N SER A 41 -6.51 15.46 17.38
CA SER A 41 -6.97 16.68 18.06
C SER A 41 -8.39 17.10 17.64
N GLY A 42 -9.34 16.16 17.61
CA GLY A 42 -10.71 16.42 17.16
C GLY A 42 -10.94 16.43 15.65
N PHE A 43 -9.95 16.10 14.82
CA PHE A 43 -10.13 15.94 13.38
C PHE A 43 -10.62 14.55 12.98
N SER A 44 -11.67 14.49 12.17
CA SER A 44 -12.04 13.33 11.36
C SER A 44 -12.64 13.79 10.04
N CYS A 45 -12.38 13.05 8.96
CA CYS A 45 -13.01 13.33 7.66
C CYS A 45 -14.38 12.65 7.56
N GLN A 46 -15.13 13.02 6.54
CA GLN A 46 -16.45 12.46 6.21
C GLN A 46 -16.45 10.93 6.13
N LYS A 47 -15.34 10.30 5.69
CA LYS A 47 -15.23 8.84 5.61
C LYS A 47 -15.35 8.20 6.99
N GLY A 48 -14.71 8.79 8.00
CA GLY A 48 -14.71 8.26 9.37
C GLY A 48 -16.05 8.50 10.07
N ILE A 49 -16.65 9.67 9.86
CA ILE A 49 -17.95 10.05 10.46
C ILE A 49 -19.08 9.17 9.89
N ALA A 50 -19.13 8.99 8.57
CA ALA A 50 -20.15 8.19 7.89
C ALA A 50 -19.92 6.66 8.01
N PHE A 51 -18.92 6.20 8.76
CA PHE A 51 -18.63 4.78 8.84
C PHE A 51 -19.66 3.99 9.66
N ALA A 52 -20.50 4.68 10.45
CA ALA A 52 -21.65 4.06 11.13
C ALA A 52 -22.63 3.46 10.10
N ASP A 53 -22.88 4.15 8.99
CA ASP A 53 -23.77 3.69 7.92
C ASP A 53 -23.27 2.38 7.30
N VAL A 54 -21.94 2.27 7.10
CA VAL A 54 -21.32 1.04 6.58
C VAL A 54 -21.35 -0.09 7.62
N HIS A 55 -21.29 0.24 8.91
CA HIS A 55 -21.35 -0.76 9.99
C HIS A 55 -22.75 -1.35 10.15
N ASN A 56 -23.77 -0.51 10.00
CA ASN A 56 -25.18 -0.83 10.15
C ASN A 56 -25.88 -1.17 8.83
N ASP A 57 -25.12 -1.26 7.73
CA ASP A 57 -25.65 -1.57 6.41
C ASP A 57 -26.50 -2.86 6.46
N PRO A 58 -27.77 -2.84 6.02
CA PRO A 58 -28.62 -4.03 6.06
C PRO A 58 -28.12 -5.18 5.16
N ASP A 59 -27.30 -4.87 4.14
CA ASP A 59 -26.66 -5.87 3.27
C ASP A 59 -25.36 -6.45 3.87
N ARG A 60 -25.07 -6.09 5.13
CA ARG A 60 -23.93 -6.63 5.87
C ARG A 60 -24.13 -8.11 6.13
N LEU A 61 -23.11 -8.91 5.80
CA LEU A 61 -23.11 -10.33 6.07
C LEU A 61 -22.96 -10.56 7.58
N THR A 62 -23.96 -11.21 8.18
CA THR A 62 -24.05 -11.50 9.63
C THR A 62 -24.03 -13.00 9.93
N THR A 63 -24.38 -13.85 8.97
CA THR A 63 -24.39 -15.32 9.07
C THR A 63 -23.57 -15.94 7.93
N PRO A 64 -22.87 -17.08 8.15
CA PRO A 64 -22.23 -17.81 7.06
C PRO A 64 -23.24 -18.23 5.98
N MET A 65 -22.85 -18.12 4.71
CA MET A 65 -23.69 -18.45 3.56
C MET A 65 -22.97 -19.45 2.68
N ARG A 66 -23.60 -20.60 2.42
CA ARG A 66 -23.10 -21.66 1.53
C ARG A 66 -23.73 -21.50 0.15
N ARG A 67 -22.93 -21.69 -0.91
CA ARG A 67 -23.45 -21.70 -2.29
C ARG A 67 -23.98 -23.07 -2.65
N THR A 68 -25.23 -23.13 -3.09
CA THR A 68 -25.90 -24.35 -3.52
C THR A 68 -25.49 -24.75 -4.94
N ALA A 69 -25.91 -25.95 -5.37
CA ALA A 69 -25.67 -26.43 -6.74
C ALA A 69 -26.38 -25.58 -7.81
N SER A 70 -27.54 -24.99 -7.49
CA SER A 70 -28.23 -24.02 -8.37
C SER A 70 -27.47 -22.70 -8.49
N GLY A 71 -26.53 -22.44 -7.58
CA GLY A 71 -25.70 -21.25 -7.55
C GLY A 71 -26.26 -20.12 -6.71
N GLU A 72 -27.34 -20.37 -5.98
CA GLU A 72 -27.90 -19.51 -4.94
C GLU A 72 -27.14 -19.67 -3.62
N PHE A 73 -27.45 -18.83 -2.63
CA PHE A 73 -26.82 -18.85 -1.32
C PHE A 73 -27.85 -19.15 -0.23
N GLU A 74 -27.51 -20.07 0.66
CA GLU A 74 -28.30 -20.42 1.84
C GLU A 74 -27.51 -20.15 3.12
N PRO A 75 -28.15 -19.68 4.21
CA PRO A 75 -27.48 -19.52 5.49
C PRO A 75 -27.12 -20.89 6.10
N VAL A 76 -25.98 -20.96 6.77
CA VAL A 76 -25.52 -22.15 7.50
C VAL A 76 -24.89 -21.76 8.83
N GLU A 77 -24.92 -22.69 9.80
CA GLU A 77 -24.25 -22.51 11.09
C GLU A 77 -22.73 -22.46 10.96
N TRP A 78 -22.07 -21.78 11.90
CA TRP A 78 -20.62 -21.62 11.91
C TRP A 78 -19.86 -22.95 11.93
N ASP A 79 -20.28 -23.90 12.77
CA ASP A 79 -19.64 -25.21 12.85
C ASP A 79 -19.76 -25.98 11.52
N THR A 80 -20.90 -25.85 10.85
CA THR A 80 -21.11 -26.44 9.52
C THR A 80 -20.21 -25.79 8.48
N ALA A 81 -20.14 -24.46 8.45
CA ALA A 81 -19.26 -23.73 7.53
C ALA A 81 -17.79 -24.07 7.75
N MET A 82 -17.34 -24.10 9.00
CA MET A 82 -15.95 -24.38 9.36
C MET A 82 -15.56 -25.83 9.07
N ALA A 83 -16.45 -26.80 9.32
CA ALA A 83 -16.23 -28.20 8.98
C ALA A 83 -16.08 -28.39 7.46
N ASP A 84 -16.97 -27.80 6.65
CA ASP A 84 -16.93 -27.87 5.19
C ASP A 84 -15.64 -27.24 4.62
N ILE A 85 -15.26 -26.05 5.12
CA ILE A 85 -14.00 -25.39 4.76
C ILE A 85 -12.80 -26.27 5.12
N ALA A 86 -12.76 -26.79 6.34
CA ALA A 86 -11.64 -27.60 6.83
C ALA A 86 -11.49 -28.90 6.04
N GLU A 87 -12.59 -29.59 5.75
CA GLU A 87 -12.60 -30.83 4.97
C GLU A 87 -12.02 -30.62 3.58
N ARG A 88 -12.51 -29.61 2.86
CA ARG A 88 -12.07 -29.29 1.49
C ARG A 88 -10.63 -28.83 1.43
N VAL A 89 -10.22 -27.93 2.34
CA VAL A 89 -8.83 -27.46 2.40
C VAL A 89 -7.88 -28.62 2.72
N ARG A 90 -8.26 -29.50 3.65
CA ARG A 90 -7.47 -30.69 4.01
C ARG A 90 -7.37 -31.67 2.85
N ALA A 91 -8.46 -31.92 2.13
CA ALA A 91 -8.45 -32.78 0.94
C ALA A 91 -7.49 -32.24 -0.13
N ILE A 92 -7.58 -30.96 -0.46
CA ILE A 92 -6.72 -30.31 -1.46
C ILE A 92 -5.26 -30.31 -1.02
N HIS A 93 -5.00 -30.02 0.26
CA HIS A 93 -3.64 -30.04 0.81
C HIS A 93 -3.04 -31.44 0.77
N ARG A 94 -3.79 -32.49 1.10
CA ARG A 94 -3.32 -33.89 1.01
C ARG A 94 -3.03 -34.31 -0.42
N MET A 95 -3.87 -33.93 -1.38
CA MET A 95 -3.73 -34.36 -2.78
C MET A 95 -2.66 -33.58 -3.55
N HIS A 96 -2.48 -32.29 -3.25
CA HIS A 96 -1.69 -31.39 -4.10
C HIS A 96 -0.65 -30.56 -3.33
N GLY A 97 -0.59 -30.69 -2.00
CA GLY A 97 0.30 -29.93 -1.13
C GLY A 97 -0.05 -28.44 -1.04
N SER A 98 0.76 -27.68 -0.28
CA SER A 98 0.49 -26.27 -0.02
C SER A 98 0.65 -25.33 -1.21
N GLY A 99 1.31 -25.77 -2.28
CA GLY A 99 1.35 -25.03 -3.54
C GLY A 99 0.00 -24.97 -4.27
N ALA A 100 -0.98 -25.78 -3.87
CA ALA A 100 -2.34 -25.70 -4.40
C ALA A 100 -3.24 -24.71 -3.66
N LEU A 101 -2.78 -24.19 -2.52
CA LEU A 101 -3.53 -23.24 -1.69
C LEU A 101 -3.07 -21.81 -1.96
N GLY A 102 -4.03 -20.89 -2.00
CA GLY A 102 -3.83 -19.46 -2.06
C GLY A 102 -4.56 -18.72 -0.93
N TRP A 103 -3.91 -17.69 -0.41
CA TRP A 103 -4.50 -16.75 0.53
C TRP A 103 -4.44 -15.35 -0.06
N TYR A 104 -5.60 -14.68 -0.17
CA TYR A 104 -5.68 -13.28 -0.52
C TYR A 104 -5.92 -12.43 0.74
N PHE A 105 -4.91 -11.65 1.09
CA PHE A 105 -4.90 -10.68 2.18
C PHE A 105 -5.44 -9.33 1.70
N GLY A 106 -6.71 -9.07 2.00
CA GLY A 106 -7.40 -7.85 1.60
C GLY A 106 -7.23 -6.67 2.55
N ASN A 107 -7.65 -5.49 2.08
CA ASN A 107 -7.60 -4.21 2.77
C ASN A 107 -8.99 -3.87 3.35
N PRO A 108 -9.15 -3.41 4.62
CA PRO A 108 -8.13 -3.09 5.62
C PRO A 108 -7.65 -4.27 6.47
N GLY A 109 -6.44 -4.75 6.17
CA GLY A 109 -5.75 -5.80 6.93
C GLY A 109 -4.90 -5.27 8.09
N ALA A 110 -4.24 -4.13 7.91
CA ALA A 110 -3.33 -3.54 8.91
C ALA A 110 -4.04 -3.06 10.19
N PHE A 111 -5.35 -2.82 10.13
CA PHE A 111 -6.15 -2.30 11.25
C PHE A 111 -6.72 -3.40 12.15
N SER A 112 -6.17 -4.61 12.07
CA SER A 112 -6.64 -5.78 12.82
C SER A 112 -5.46 -6.66 13.20
N TYR A 113 -5.10 -6.67 14.50
CA TYR A 113 -4.00 -7.49 15.02
C TYR A 113 -4.17 -8.97 14.64
N SER A 114 -5.40 -9.49 14.73
CA SER A 114 -5.71 -10.89 14.42
C SER A 114 -5.41 -11.25 12.98
N HIS A 115 -5.48 -10.30 12.04
CA HIS A 115 -5.32 -10.60 10.63
C HIS A 115 -3.87 -10.93 10.27
N VAL A 116 -2.90 -10.22 10.88
CA VAL A 116 -1.47 -10.50 10.74
C VAL A 116 -1.11 -11.80 11.45
N LEU A 117 -1.65 -12.03 12.65
CA LEU A 117 -1.43 -13.27 13.39
C LEU A 117 -1.92 -14.50 12.61
N TRP A 118 -3.13 -14.45 12.05
CA TRP A 118 -3.67 -15.54 11.25
C TRP A 118 -2.87 -15.78 9.97
N LEU A 119 -2.41 -14.73 9.30
CA LEU A 119 -1.54 -14.88 8.13
C LEU A 119 -0.26 -15.66 8.48
N LEU A 120 0.39 -15.34 9.61
CA LEU A 120 1.59 -16.03 10.07
C LEU A 120 1.30 -17.49 10.43
N LEU A 121 0.27 -17.73 11.24
CA LEU A 121 -0.12 -19.07 11.68
C LEU A 121 -0.49 -19.98 10.52
N LEU A 122 -1.29 -19.49 9.56
CA LEU A 122 -1.69 -20.27 8.38
C LEU A 122 -0.53 -20.52 7.43
N SER A 123 0.37 -19.54 7.27
CA SER A 123 1.60 -19.72 6.49
C SER A 123 2.51 -20.79 7.10
N MET A 124 2.59 -20.86 8.43
CA MET A 124 3.34 -21.90 9.15
C MET A 124 2.63 -23.26 9.04
N GLY A 125 1.31 -23.31 9.27
CA GLY A 125 0.53 -24.54 9.29
C GLY A 125 0.42 -25.23 7.93
N PHE A 126 0.10 -24.50 6.86
CA PHE A 126 0.04 -25.09 5.52
C PHE A 126 1.42 -25.30 4.93
N GLY A 127 2.40 -24.53 5.36
CA GLY A 127 3.79 -24.67 4.98
C GLY A 127 4.20 -23.74 3.83
N SER A 128 5.50 -23.78 3.55
CA SER A 128 6.19 -22.67 2.88
C SER A 128 5.83 -22.42 1.42
N ARG A 129 5.05 -23.30 0.76
CA ARG A 129 4.64 -23.15 -0.66
C ARG A 129 3.28 -22.46 -0.83
N LEU A 130 2.59 -22.11 0.25
CA LEU A 130 1.34 -21.34 0.21
C LEU A 130 1.50 -20.08 -0.65
N HIS A 131 0.55 -19.86 -1.56
CA HIS A 131 0.52 -18.66 -2.40
C HIS A 131 -0.10 -17.51 -1.61
N LEU A 132 0.66 -16.43 -1.41
CA LEU A 132 0.15 -15.22 -0.79
C LEU A 132 -0.12 -14.17 -1.85
N PHE A 133 -1.30 -13.58 -1.80
CA PHE A 133 -1.73 -12.44 -2.60
C PHE A 133 -2.16 -11.34 -1.64
N THR A 134 -1.90 -10.08 -1.96
CA THR A 134 -2.36 -8.96 -1.15
C THR A 134 -2.92 -7.84 -2.02
N ALA A 135 -3.72 -6.96 -1.40
CA ALA A 135 -4.15 -5.71 -2.03
C ALA A 135 -2.98 -4.86 -2.55
N GLY A 136 -1.79 -4.96 -1.93
CA GLY A 136 -0.57 -4.27 -2.36
C GLY A 136 -0.16 -4.56 -3.81
N SER A 137 -0.55 -5.71 -4.36
CA SER A 137 -0.27 -6.04 -5.77
C SER A 137 -1.03 -5.19 -6.79
N GLN A 138 -2.10 -4.52 -6.36
CA GLN A 138 -2.85 -3.55 -7.16
C GLN A 138 -2.59 -2.11 -6.70
N ASP A 139 -1.62 -1.92 -5.81
CA ASP A 139 -1.37 -0.66 -5.11
C ASP A 139 0.15 -0.41 -5.04
N ILE A 140 0.78 -0.65 -3.89
CA ILE A 140 2.15 -0.18 -3.58
C ILE A 140 3.27 -1.23 -3.70
N ASN A 141 3.07 -2.38 -4.35
CA ASN A 141 4.11 -3.42 -4.41
C ASN A 141 5.46 -2.93 -5.00
N SER A 142 5.41 -1.99 -5.94
CA SER A 142 6.59 -1.30 -6.47
C SER A 142 7.45 -0.65 -5.37
N ARG A 143 6.82 -0.06 -4.35
CA ARG A 143 7.51 0.56 -3.21
C ARG A 143 8.32 -0.44 -2.40
N PHE A 144 7.73 -1.60 -2.12
CA PHE A 144 8.42 -2.65 -1.36
C PHE A 144 9.57 -3.27 -2.16
N VAL A 145 9.45 -3.37 -3.49
CA VAL A 145 10.54 -3.84 -4.36
C VAL A 145 11.66 -2.81 -4.44
N ALA A 146 11.33 -1.52 -4.64
CA ALA A 146 12.31 -0.44 -4.63
C ALA A 146 13.10 -0.41 -3.31
N SER A 147 12.41 -0.56 -2.18
CA SER A 147 13.03 -0.62 -0.84
C SER A 147 13.95 -1.84 -0.69
N GLN A 148 13.58 -2.98 -1.27
CA GLN A 148 14.43 -4.17 -1.28
C GLN A 148 15.71 -3.96 -2.11
N LEU A 149 15.62 -3.23 -3.22
CA LEU A 149 16.75 -2.93 -4.09
C LEU A 149 17.69 -1.87 -3.48
N LEU A 150 17.14 -0.82 -2.87
CA LEU A 150 17.91 0.27 -2.27
C LEU A 150 18.51 -0.11 -0.90
N TYR A 151 17.70 -0.71 -0.03
CA TYR A 151 18.04 -0.87 1.39
C TYR A 151 18.30 -2.32 1.79
N GLY A 152 18.10 -3.27 0.87
CA GLY A 152 18.17 -4.70 1.19
C GLY A 152 17.05 -5.20 2.09
N ASN A 153 16.07 -4.34 2.43
CA ASN A 153 14.93 -4.67 3.26
C ASN A 153 13.66 -4.04 2.70
N SER A 154 12.77 -4.87 2.20
CA SER A 154 11.50 -4.42 1.65
C SER A 154 10.59 -3.63 2.60
N ALA A 155 10.70 -3.82 3.92
CA ALA A 155 9.86 -3.14 4.90
C ALA A 155 10.41 -1.75 5.29
N THR A 156 11.61 -1.39 4.82
CA THR A 156 12.23 -0.10 5.11
C THR A 156 11.71 0.95 4.15
N ILE A 157 10.74 1.75 4.59
CA ILE A 157 10.09 2.79 3.80
C ILE A 157 10.36 4.14 4.46
N PRO A 158 11.10 5.06 3.80
CA PRO A 158 11.21 6.42 4.31
C PRO A 158 9.90 7.18 4.14
N VAL A 159 9.66 8.10 5.07
CA VAL A 159 8.45 8.92 5.22
C VAL A 159 8.84 10.40 5.27
N PRO A 160 8.03 11.31 4.70
CA PRO A 160 8.35 12.73 4.70
C PRO A 160 8.19 13.36 6.09
N ASP A 161 9.20 14.10 6.55
CA ASP A 161 9.19 14.86 7.80
C ASP A 161 8.51 16.24 7.62
N ILE A 162 7.22 16.21 7.27
CA ILE A 162 6.42 17.38 6.90
C ILE A 162 6.45 18.51 7.96
N PRO A 163 6.47 18.25 9.29
CA PRO A 163 6.55 19.33 10.26
C PRO A 163 7.83 20.19 10.18
N ARG A 164 8.91 19.65 9.60
CA ARG A 164 10.25 20.26 9.59
C ARG A 164 10.80 20.53 8.18
N THR A 165 10.07 20.18 7.14
CA THR A 165 10.49 20.41 5.74
C THR A 165 10.20 21.83 5.28
N ASP A 166 11.05 22.44 4.47
CA ASP A 166 10.81 23.75 3.87
C ASP A 166 10.38 23.64 2.41
N PHE A 167 10.65 22.50 1.76
CA PHE A 167 10.20 22.23 0.41
C PHE A 167 9.63 20.81 0.24
N LEU A 168 8.31 20.71 0.16
CA LEU A 168 7.60 19.44 -0.04
C LEU A 168 7.18 19.29 -1.51
N VAL A 169 7.76 18.32 -2.22
CA VAL A 169 7.35 17.95 -3.57
C VAL A 169 6.53 16.67 -3.52
N VAL A 170 5.28 16.73 -4.00
CA VAL A 170 4.31 15.63 -4.00
C VAL A 170 4.08 15.17 -5.44
N ILE A 171 4.51 13.95 -5.79
CA ILE A 171 4.38 13.39 -7.14
C ILE A 171 3.33 12.27 -7.16
N GLY A 172 2.32 12.39 -8.03
CA GLY A 172 1.32 11.34 -8.25
C GLY A 172 0.56 10.93 -6.98
N ALA A 173 0.27 11.88 -6.11
CA ALA A 173 -0.47 11.66 -4.88
C ALA A 173 -1.42 12.83 -4.57
N ASN A 174 -2.55 12.52 -3.93
CA ASN A 174 -3.56 13.50 -3.50
C ASN A 174 -3.80 13.41 -1.98
N PRO A 175 -2.86 13.87 -1.14
CA PRO A 175 -2.94 13.74 0.32
C PRO A 175 -4.16 14.41 0.93
N VAL A 176 -4.64 15.52 0.37
CA VAL A 176 -5.83 16.22 0.87
C VAL A 176 -7.08 15.33 0.92
N VAL A 177 -7.25 14.43 -0.06
CA VAL A 177 -8.40 13.52 -0.15
C VAL A 177 -8.10 12.14 0.47
N SER A 178 -6.90 11.61 0.18
CA SER A 178 -6.47 10.26 0.58
C SER A 178 -5.88 10.19 2.00
N HIS A 179 -5.60 11.34 2.60
CA HIS A 179 -4.88 11.51 3.87
C HIS A 179 -3.43 10.99 3.91
N GLY A 180 -2.75 10.97 2.76
CA GLY A 180 -1.31 10.69 2.69
C GLY A 180 -0.96 9.23 2.96
N SER A 181 -0.87 8.42 1.90
CA SER A 181 -0.46 7.02 2.04
C SER A 181 1.01 6.91 2.46
N GLY A 182 1.33 6.06 3.43
CA GLY A 182 2.62 5.96 4.09
C GLY A 182 2.92 7.10 5.06
N VAL A 183 1.98 8.03 5.27
CA VAL A 183 2.11 9.15 6.19
C VAL A 183 1.06 8.99 7.28
N THR A 184 1.46 8.45 8.43
CA THR A 184 0.57 8.29 9.61
C THR A 184 0.40 9.64 10.33
N MET A 185 -0.19 10.62 9.63
CA MET A 185 -0.38 11.97 10.15
C MET A 185 -1.81 12.46 9.82
N PRO A 186 -2.70 12.55 10.83
CA PRO A 186 -3.97 13.25 10.69
C PRO A 186 -3.78 14.69 10.22
N ARG A 187 -4.85 15.35 9.76
CA ARG A 187 -4.81 16.79 9.40
C ARG A 187 -3.74 17.16 8.36
N ILE A 188 -3.43 16.25 7.44
CA ILE A 188 -2.37 16.45 6.43
C ILE A 188 -2.48 17.78 5.67
N ARG A 189 -3.70 18.25 5.37
CA ARG A 189 -3.92 19.56 4.72
C ARG A 189 -3.39 20.70 5.61
N GLU A 190 -3.65 20.67 6.91
CA GLU A 190 -3.14 21.68 7.87
C GLU A 190 -1.62 21.63 7.95
N HIS A 191 -1.02 20.45 8.00
CA HIS A 191 0.43 20.30 8.03
C HIS A 191 1.10 20.83 6.75
N MET A 192 0.52 20.57 5.57
CA MET A 192 1.02 21.13 4.31
C MET A 192 0.83 22.66 4.25
N LYS A 193 -0.29 23.19 4.73
CA LYS A 193 -0.47 24.65 4.86
C LYS A 193 0.49 25.27 5.87
N ALA A 194 0.87 24.54 6.92
CA ALA A 194 1.86 24.99 7.88
C ALA A 194 3.27 25.08 7.28
N VAL A 195 3.60 24.29 6.24
CA VAL A 195 4.84 24.45 5.44
C VAL A 195 4.84 25.82 4.77
N VAL A 196 3.76 26.17 4.06
CA VAL A 196 3.63 27.46 3.39
C VAL A 196 3.63 28.62 4.39
N LYS A 197 2.92 28.47 5.51
CA LYS A 197 2.83 29.50 6.56
C LYS A 197 4.18 29.88 7.17
N ARG A 198 5.14 28.94 7.25
CA ARG A 198 6.50 29.21 7.75
C ARG A 198 7.47 29.70 6.68
N GLY A 199 6.99 30.01 5.47
CA GLY A 199 7.80 30.47 4.35
C GLY A 199 8.33 29.37 3.43
N GLY A 200 7.95 28.11 3.68
CA GLY A 200 8.28 26.99 2.82
C GLY A 200 7.37 26.90 1.58
N ARG A 201 7.62 25.89 0.75
CA ARG A 201 6.90 25.63 -0.51
C ARG A 201 6.34 24.23 -0.55
N VAL A 202 5.20 24.09 -1.22
CA VAL A 202 4.57 22.80 -1.51
C VAL A 202 4.26 22.75 -3.00
N LEU A 203 4.91 21.83 -3.71
CA LEU A 203 4.72 21.61 -5.14
C LEU A 203 4.04 20.27 -5.38
N VAL A 204 2.94 20.28 -6.11
CA VAL A 204 2.21 19.08 -6.52
C VAL A 204 2.45 18.82 -8.01
N ILE A 205 3.09 17.69 -8.31
CA ILE A 205 3.35 17.22 -9.66
C ILE A 205 2.35 16.11 -9.97
N ASP A 206 1.36 16.42 -10.81
CA ASP A 206 0.27 15.50 -11.14
C ASP A 206 -0.31 15.87 -12.53
N PRO A 207 -0.63 14.90 -13.40
CA PRO A 207 -1.30 15.19 -14.68
C PRO A 207 -2.61 15.95 -14.52
N ARG A 208 -3.28 15.82 -13.36
CA ARG A 208 -4.50 16.54 -13.03
C ARG A 208 -4.22 17.60 -11.98
N LYS A 209 -4.86 18.77 -12.11
CA LYS A 209 -4.94 19.72 -11.01
C LYS A 209 -5.92 19.20 -9.94
N THR A 210 -5.41 18.33 -9.06
CA THR A 210 -6.16 17.69 -7.98
C THR A 210 -6.57 18.68 -6.87
N GLU A 211 -7.38 18.22 -5.92
CA GLU A 211 -7.77 18.98 -4.73
C GLU A 211 -6.56 19.36 -3.86
N THR A 212 -5.49 18.57 -3.89
CA THR A 212 -4.21 18.98 -3.28
C THR A 212 -3.59 20.10 -4.12
N ALA A 213 -3.48 19.95 -5.44
CA ALA A 213 -2.91 20.96 -6.33
C ALA A 213 -3.74 22.27 -6.44
N ALA A 214 -4.98 22.27 -5.98
CA ALA A 214 -5.80 23.48 -5.88
C ALA A 214 -5.39 24.38 -4.70
N ASP A 215 -4.81 23.79 -3.64
CA ASP A 215 -4.38 24.50 -2.43
C ASP A 215 -2.90 24.96 -2.51
N PHE A 216 -2.12 24.47 -3.48
CA PHE A 216 -0.65 24.59 -3.53
C PHE A 216 -0.12 24.83 -4.95
N GLU A 217 1.20 24.97 -5.12
CA GLU A 217 1.83 25.06 -6.45
C GLU A 217 1.56 23.77 -7.25
N TRP A 218 1.27 23.90 -8.54
CA TRP A 218 0.96 22.77 -9.41
C TRP A 218 1.86 22.77 -10.63
N LEU A 219 2.48 21.62 -10.90
CA LEU A 219 3.19 21.33 -12.13
C LEU A 219 2.48 20.17 -12.84
N GLY A 220 1.90 20.46 -14.00
CA GLY A 220 1.34 19.44 -14.88
C GLY A 220 2.46 18.58 -15.49
N ILE A 221 2.28 17.27 -15.46
CA ILE A 221 3.18 16.30 -16.11
C ILE A 221 2.35 15.40 -17.03
N ALA A 222 2.93 14.97 -18.15
CA ALA A 222 2.34 13.94 -18.98
C ALA A 222 2.23 12.61 -18.20
N PRO A 223 1.12 11.87 -18.33
CA PRO A 223 0.96 10.58 -17.65
C PRO A 223 2.12 9.62 -17.93
N ASP A 224 2.64 8.97 -16.87
CA ASP A 224 3.77 8.03 -16.92
C ASP A 224 5.14 8.67 -17.28
N GLY A 225 5.20 10.01 -17.33
CA GLY A 225 6.43 10.78 -17.54
C GLY A 225 7.32 10.90 -16.29
N ASP A 226 6.87 10.44 -15.13
CA ASP A 226 7.51 10.67 -13.82
C ASP A 226 8.96 10.15 -13.77
N ALA A 227 9.23 8.98 -14.36
CA ALA A 227 10.58 8.40 -14.38
C ALA A 227 11.55 9.28 -15.18
N PHE A 228 11.12 9.84 -16.30
CA PHE A 228 11.93 10.74 -17.12
C PHE A 228 12.20 12.06 -16.40
N LEU A 229 11.20 12.61 -15.71
CA LEU A 229 11.38 13.81 -14.89
C LEU A 229 12.42 13.57 -13.79
N LEU A 230 12.31 12.48 -13.04
CA LEU A 230 13.25 12.17 -11.97
C LEU A 230 14.67 11.91 -12.48
N LEU A 231 14.83 11.21 -13.61
CA LEU A 231 16.14 11.03 -14.27
C LEU A 231 16.73 12.37 -14.71
N SER A 232 15.89 13.27 -15.23
CA SER A 232 16.34 14.60 -15.67
C SER A 232 16.74 15.51 -14.51
N LEU A 233 16.02 15.46 -13.38
CA LEU A 233 16.43 16.15 -12.16
C LEU A 233 17.80 15.68 -11.68
N LEU A 234 18.05 14.37 -11.66
CA LEU A 234 19.36 13.80 -11.31
C LEU A 234 20.44 14.25 -12.29
N GLN A 235 20.15 14.24 -13.58
CA GLN A 235 21.08 14.68 -14.63
C GLN A 235 21.52 16.14 -14.40
N VAL A 236 20.59 17.04 -14.09
CA VAL A 236 20.91 18.44 -13.78
C VAL A 236 21.74 18.54 -12.51
N MET A 237 21.35 17.85 -11.43
CA MET A 237 22.09 17.88 -10.16
C MET A 237 23.55 17.45 -10.32
N PHE A 238 23.82 16.39 -11.09
CA PHE A 238 25.20 15.97 -11.37
C PHE A 238 25.94 16.93 -12.30
N THR A 239 25.31 17.38 -13.39
CA THR A 239 25.96 18.24 -14.40
C THR A 239 26.30 19.62 -13.85
N GLU A 240 25.45 20.18 -12.99
CA GLU A 240 25.68 21.47 -12.33
C GLU A 240 26.48 21.32 -11.01
N ASN A 241 26.95 20.11 -10.70
CA ASN A 241 27.74 19.80 -9.50
C ASN A 241 27.07 20.24 -8.18
N LEU A 242 25.76 20.06 -8.08
CA LEU A 242 24.94 20.39 -6.90
C LEU A 242 24.96 19.29 -5.83
N VAL A 243 25.64 18.17 -6.10
CA VAL A 243 25.63 16.97 -5.26
C VAL A 243 26.77 17.02 -4.24
N ASP A 244 26.46 16.84 -2.96
CA ASP A 244 27.46 16.53 -1.94
C ASP A 244 27.97 15.10 -2.13
N ARG A 245 29.00 14.95 -2.97
CA ARG A 245 29.59 13.66 -3.32
C ARG A 245 30.15 12.92 -2.10
N ALA A 246 30.64 13.64 -1.09
CA ALA A 246 31.19 13.03 0.11
C ALA A 246 30.10 12.39 0.96
N LEU A 247 28.98 13.10 1.16
CA LEU A 247 27.82 12.59 1.90
C LEU A 247 27.18 11.40 1.18
N VAL A 248 26.98 11.50 -0.14
CA VAL A 248 26.37 10.39 -0.90
C VAL A 248 27.28 9.15 -0.89
N ALA A 249 28.60 9.31 -1.00
CA ALA A 249 29.55 8.20 -0.99
C ALA A 249 29.61 7.45 0.36
N GLN A 250 29.27 8.11 1.47
CA GLN A 250 29.20 7.46 2.79
C GLN A 250 28.01 6.50 2.91
N HIS A 251 26.93 6.76 2.16
CA HIS A 251 25.65 6.06 2.33
C HIS A 251 25.24 5.19 1.14
N ALA A 252 25.87 5.35 -0.02
CA ALA A 252 25.49 4.65 -1.24
C ALA A 252 26.68 4.10 -2.04
N ARG A 253 26.40 3.11 -2.87
CA ARG A 253 27.34 2.53 -3.84
C ARG A 253 26.80 2.73 -5.24
N GLY A 254 27.71 2.86 -6.22
CA GLY A 254 27.32 2.99 -7.63
C GLY A 254 26.90 4.40 -8.07
N VAL A 255 27.28 5.44 -7.32
CA VAL A 255 26.96 6.85 -7.66
C VAL A 255 27.58 7.25 -9.01
N ALA A 256 28.82 6.87 -9.27
CA ALA A 256 29.48 7.14 -10.55
C ALA A 256 28.77 6.45 -11.73
N TRP A 257 28.24 5.24 -11.51
CA TRP A 257 27.43 4.54 -12.51
C TRP A 257 26.10 5.25 -12.75
N LEU A 258 25.45 5.74 -11.68
CA LEU A 258 24.22 6.53 -11.80
C LEU A 258 24.46 7.81 -12.59
N GLU A 259 25.53 8.55 -12.28
CA GLU A 259 25.90 9.79 -12.98
C GLU A 259 26.07 9.57 -14.48
N GLU A 260 26.76 8.50 -14.88
CA GLU A 260 26.89 8.14 -16.30
C GLU A 260 25.55 7.72 -16.92
N LEU A 261 24.73 6.96 -16.19
CA LEU A 261 23.44 6.50 -16.66
C LEU A 261 22.47 7.66 -16.93
N VAL A 262 22.48 8.70 -16.10
CA VAL A 262 21.55 9.83 -16.24
C VAL A 262 22.01 10.84 -17.28
N ARG A 263 23.27 10.82 -17.73
CA ARG A 263 23.85 11.76 -18.71
C ARG A 263 22.97 11.99 -19.96
N PRO A 264 22.34 10.96 -20.57
CA PRO A 264 21.50 11.16 -21.76
C PRO A 264 20.15 11.84 -21.48
N PHE A 265 19.71 11.92 -20.22
CA PHE A 265 18.39 12.41 -19.83
C PHE A 265 18.40 13.92 -19.54
N THR A 266 18.90 14.71 -20.48
CA THR A 266 18.85 16.18 -20.34
C THR A 266 17.40 16.68 -20.26
N PRO A 267 17.15 17.85 -19.65
CA PRO A 267 15.82 18.46 -19.65
C PRO A 267 15.18 18.54 -21.04
N GLU A 268 15.97 18.88 -22.07
CA GLU A 268 15.50 18.92 -23.47
C GLU A 268 15.11 17.53 -23.99
N SER A 269 15.91 16.50 -23.71
CA SER A 269 15.67 15.13 -24.20
C SER A 269 14.41 14.50 -23.62
N THR A 270 13.99 14.94 -22.42
CA THR A 270 12.87 14.38 -21.67
C THR A 270 11.59 15.22 -21.77
N GLN A 271 11.65 16.40 -22.38
CA GLN A 271 10.53 17.32 -22.51
C GLN A 271 9.33 16.67 -23.21
N ALA A 272 9.57 15.88 -24.27
CA ALA A 272 8.48 15.25 -25.03
C ALA A 272 7.70 14.21 -24.20
N GLN A 273 8.37 13.50 -23.29
CA GLN A 273 7.79 12.46 -22.44
C GLN A 273 7.20 13.02 -21.15
N THR A 274 7.80 14.08 -20.60
CA THR A 274 7.35 14.71 -19.35
C THR A 274 6.30 15.78 -19.59
N GLY A 275 6.33 16.46 -20.74
CA GLY A 275 5.55 17.67 -20.99
C GLY A 275 5.98 18.87 -20.14
N VAL A 276 7.12 18.79 -19.44
CA VAL A 276 7.63 19.84 -18.54
C VAL A 276 8.69 20.65 -19.27
N ASP A 277 8.61 21.98 -19.13
CA ASP A 277 9.60 22.88 -19.72
C ASP A 277 11.02 22.62 -19.16
N PRO A 278 12.06 22.56 -20.02
CA PRO A 278 13.44 22.31 -19.59
C PRO A 278 13.97 23.30 -18.55
N GLY A 279 13.54 24.56 -18.58
CA GLY A 279 13.91 25.58 -17.59
C GLY A 279 13.30 25.29 -16.22
N VAL A 280 12.05 24.82 -16.19
CA VAL A 280 11.37 24.39 -14.96
C VAL A 280 12.07 23.19 -14.33
N VAL A 281 12.49 22.19 -15.13
CA VAL A 281 13.24 21.03 -14.61
C VAL A 281 14.55 21.48 -13.96
N ARG A 282 15.30 22.38 -14.60
CA ARG A 282 16.55 22.92 -14.03
C ARG A 282 16.31 23.68 -12.74
N GLN A 283 15.30 24.55 -12.72
CA GLN A 283 14.97 25.30 -11.51
C GLN A 283 14.56 24.37 -10.38
N LEU A 284 13.74 23.36 -10.65
CA LEU A 284 13.34 22.38 -9.64
C LEU A 284 14.52 21.58 -9.10
N ALA A 285 15.49 21.20 -9.94
CA ALA A 285 16.70 20.52 -9.48
C ALA A 285 17.54 21.42 -8.55
N ARG A 286 17.70 22.70 -8.89
CA ARG A 286 18.39 23.69 -8.05
C ARG A 286 17.66 23.95 -6.74
N ASP A 287 16.34 24.10 -6.79
CA ASP A 287 15.50 24.30 -5.60
C ASP A 287 15.61 23.12 -4.63
N LEU A 288 15.59 21.88 -5.15
CA LEU A 288 15.72 20.68 -4.34
C LEU A 288 17.11 20.55 -3.69
N ALA A 289 18.18 20.81 -4.44
CA ALA A 289 19.54 20.68 -3.93
C ALA A 289 19.96 21.87 -3.03
N GLY A 290 19.39 23.06 -3.27
CA GLY A 290 19.70 24.28 -2.52
C GLY A 290 18.83 24.51 -1.29
N ALA A 291 17.72 23.79 -1.13
CA ALA A 291 16.88 23.87 0.07
C ALA A 291 17.59 23.24 1.28
N ASP A 292 17.47 23.87 2.46
CA ASP A 292 17.99 23.31 3.71
C ASP A 292 17.30 21.99 4.07
N HIS A 293 15.97 21.95 3.88
CA HIS A 293 15.13 20.79 4.15
C HIS A 293 14.11 20.58 3.03
N ALA A 294 14.28 19.55 2.22
CA ALA A 294 13.31 19.20 1.17
C ALA A 294 12.93 17.73 1.21
N VAL A 295 11.78 17.39 0.66
CA VAL A 295 11.39 15.99 0.47
C VAL A 295 10.56 15.80 -0.78
N VAL A 296 10.97 14.83 -1.59
CA VAL A 296 10.20 14.33 -2.73
C VAL A 296 9.44 13.09 -2.30
N TYR A 297 8.11 13.16 -2.33
CA TYR A 297 7.20 12.13 -1.87
C TYR A 297 6.24 11.72 -3.00
N GLY A 298 6.08 10.42 -3.21
CA GLY A 298 5.11 9.89 -4.18
C GLY A 298 4.46 8.59 -3.71
N ARG A 299 3.24 8.31 -4.19
CA ARG A 299 2.44 7.14 -3.78
C ARG A 299 1.75 6.44 -4.95
N VAL A 300 0.43 6.26 -4.91
CA VAL A 300 -0.29 5.35 -5.80
C VAL A 300 -0.07 5.72 -7.27
N GLY A 301 -0.06 7.01 -7.61
CA GLY A 301 0.23 7.46 -8.98
C GLY A 301 1.62 7.04 -9.47
N THR A 302 2.65 7.12 -8.61
CA THR A 302 4.02 6.68 -8.95
C THR A 302 4.21 5.17 -8.87
N CYS A 303 3.24 4.43 -8.33
CA CYS A 303 3.31 2.97 -8.20
C CYS A 303 2.61 2.23 -9.35
N LEU A 304 1.56 2.82 -9.92
CA LEU A 304 0.69 2.18 -10.91
C LEU A 304 1.03 2.50 -12.37
N GLY A 305 2.05 3.32 -12.61
CA GLY A 305 2.63 3.55 -13.94
C GLY A 305 3.34 2.32 -14.51
N GLN A 306 3.70 2.35 -15.79
CA GLN A 306 4.41 1.22 -16.45
C GLN A 306 5.76 0.95 -15.79
N ASN A 307 6.39 2.02 -15.29
CA ASN A 307 7.70 2.00 -14.68
C ASN A 307 7.67 2.16 -13.16
N GLY A 308 6.56 1.83 -12.48
CA GLY A 308 6.34 2.21 -11.07
C GLY A 308 7.43 1.76 -10.08
N THR A 309 8.11 0.63 -10.31
CA THR A 309 9.27 0.22 -9.49
C THR A 309 10.47 1.14 -9.70
N LEU A 310 10.76 1.51 -10.94
CA LEU A 310 11.83 2.45 -11.27
C LEU A 310 11.50 3.86 -10.75
N THR A 311 10.29 4.36 -10.99
CA THR A 311 9.84 5.67 -10.47
C THR A 311 10.00 5.74 -8.95
N THR A 312 9.55 4.70 -8.24
CA THR A 312 9.65 4.68 -6.78
C THR A 312 11.09 4.54 -6.28
N TYR A 313 11.95 3.84 -7.02
CA TYR A 313 13.39 3.81 -6.76
C TYR A 313 14.01 5.20 -6.93
N LEU A 314 13.68 5.89 -8.02
CA LEU A 314 14.20 7.21 -8.35
C LEU A 314 13.74 8.29 -7.36
N LEU A 315 12.53 8.21 -6.80
CA LEU A 315 12.08 9.13 -5.74
C LEU A 315 13.08 9.17 -4.57
N ASP A 316 13.51 8.00 -4.09
CA ASP A 316 14.47 7.91 -2.99
C ASP A 316 15.88 8.30 -3.43
N VAL A 317 16.27 8.00 -4.67
CA VAL A 317 17.57 8.42 -5.23
C VAL A 317 17.65 9.93 -5.37
N VAL A 318 16.59 10.61 -5.81
CA VAL A 318 16.54 12.09 -5.85
C VAL A 318 16.68 12.66 -4.45
N ASN A 319 15.96 12.12 -3.45
CA ASN A 319 16.14 12.54 -2.05
C ASN A 319 17.58 12.30 -1.56
N LEU A 320 18.21 11.19 -1.93
CA LEU A 320 19.60 10.90 -1.56
C LEU A 320 20.59 11.89 -2.21
N VAL A 321 20.47 12.09 -3.52
CA VAL A 321 21.39 12.92 -4.31
C VAL A 321 21.24 14.40 -3.97
N ALA A 322 20.02 14.84 -3.67
CA ALA A 322 19.75 16.18 -3.14
C ALA A 322 20.15 16.33 -1.65
N GLY A 323 20.62 15.28 -0.98
CA GLY A 323 21.11 15.35 0.40
C GLY A 323 20.05 15.29 1.49
N HIS A 324 18.82 14.88 1.17
CA HIS A 324 17.65 14.91 2.06
C HIS A 324 17.20 13.53 2.59
N LEU A 325 17.77 12.43 2.10
CA LEU A 325 17.44 11.08 2.58
C LEU A 325 18.10 10.80 3.94
N GLY A 326 17.30 10.43 4.93
CA GLY A 326 17.74 10.12 6.30
C GLY A 326 18.09 11.36 7.15
N ARG A 327 17.72 12.57 6.71
CA ARG A 327 17.97 13.83 7.43
C ARG A 327 16.67 14.46 7.91
N VAL A 328 16.75 15.08 9.10
CA VAL A 328 15.62 15.83 9.70
C VAL A 328 15.12 16.88 8.73
N GLY A 329 13.81 17.01 8.58
CA GLY A 329 13.18 17.87 7.56
C GLY A 329 13.12 17.27 6.15
N GLY A 330 13.77 16.11 5.93
CA GLY A 330 13.77 15.39 4.67
C GLY A 330 12.99 14.06 4.70
N SER A 331 13.47 13.07 3.95
CA SER A 331 12.87 11.75 3.82
C SER A 331 13.42 10.81 4.89
N MET A 332 12.66 10.54 5.94
CA MET A 332 13.15 9.93 7.19
C MET A 332 12.78 8.46 7.34
N PHE A 333 13.66 7.67 7.97
CA PHE A 333 13.32 6.30 8.38
C PHE A 333 12.78 6.29 9.81
N GLY A 334 11.62 5.67 10.01
CA GLY A 334 11.05 5.49 11.35
C GLY A 334 11.89 4.55 12.23
N SER A 335 11.81 4.74 13.54
CA SER A 335 12.37 3.83 14.55
C SER A 335 11.27 3.46 15.55
N PHE A 336 11.21 2.19 15.92
CA PHE A 336 10.34 1.68 16.98
C PHE A 336 10.86 2.01 18.38
N GLY A 337 12.10 2.51 18.51
CA GLY A 337 12.70 2.87 19.79
C GLY A 337 13.01 1.68 20.70
N ILE A 338 12.98 0.45 20.16
CA ILE A 338 13.22 -0.77 20.94
C ILE A 338 14.71 -1.15 20.94
N PRO A 339 15.26 -1.63 22.08
CA PRO A 339 16.62 -2.14 22.13
C PRO A 339 16.84 -3.24 21.09
N GLY A 340 17.95 -3.15 20.33
CA GLY A 340 18.29 -4.15 19.30
C GLY A 340 17.51 -4.03 17.99
N GLU A 341 16.67 -3.00 17.80
CA GLU A 341 15.89 -2.78 16.56
C GLU A 341 16.75 -2.88 15.30
N ARG A 342 17.91 -2.20 15.27
CA ARG A 342 18.82 -2.21 14.12
C ARG A 342 19.30 -3.62 13.77
N PHE A 343 19.58 -4.44 14.78
CA PHE A 343 19.98 -5.83 14.57
C PHE A 343 18.81 -6.66 14.04
N ALA A 344 17.62 -6.53 14.64
CA ALA A 344 16.41 -7.20 14.20
C ALA A 344 16.07 -6.85 12.74
N MET A 345 16.13 -5.56 12.37
CA MET A 345 15.87 -5.09 11.01
C MET A 345 16.89 -5.58 10.00
N LYS A 346 18.17 -5.69 10.39
CA LYS A 346 19.21 -6.33 9.55
C LYS A 346 18.93 -7.82 9.35
N ALA A 347 18.58 -8.55 10.41
CA ALA A 347 18.26 -9.98 10.34
C ALA A 347 17.03 -10.24 9.45
N VAL A 348 15.97 -9.44 9.63
CA VAL A 348 14.77 -9.47 8.78
C VAL A 348 15.13 -9.14 7.34
N GLY A 349 15.93 -8.11 7.10
CA GLY A 349 16.43 -7.76 5.76
C GLY A 349 17.19 -8.89 5.10
N ALA A 350 18.10 -9.56 5.82
CA ALA A 350 18.84 -10.71 5.30
C ALA A 350 17.91 -11.87 4.91
N LEU A 351 16.92 -12.18 5.74
CA LEU A 351 15.91 -13.19 5.46
C LEU A 351 15.07 -12.83 4.22
N LEU A 352 14.54 -11.61 4.17
CA LEU A 352 13.71 -11.14 3.05
C LEU A 352 14.51 -11.07 1.75
N GLY A 353 15.76 -10.62 1.80
CA GLY A 353 16.69 -10.63 0.67
C GLY A 353 17.00 -12.05 0.17
N ALA A 354 17.20 -13.01 1.06
CA ALA A 354 17.39 -14.41 0.68
C ALA A 354 16.14 -15.00 0.00
N VAL A 355 14.94 -14.68 0.52
CA VAL A 355 13.67 -15.08 -0.09
C VAL A 355 13.50 -14.47 -1.48
N TYR A 356 13.77 -13.17 -1.62
CA TYR A 356 13.66 -12.44 -2.89
C TYR A 356 14.59 -13.04 -3.96
N ARG A 357 15.84 -13.37 -3.61
CA ARG A 357 16.81 -13.98 -4.55
C ARG A 357 16.44 -15.40 -4.96
N ARG A 358 16.01 -16.23 -4.01
CA ARG A 358 15.80 -17.67 -4.22
C ARG A 358 14.45 -18.01 -4.85
N ARG A 359 13.41 -17.21 -4.59
CA ARG A 359 12.05 -17.54 -5.03
C ARG A 359 11.65 -16.76 -6.27
N ARG A 360 11.59 -17.47 -7.39
CA ARG A 360 11.06 -16.95 -8.65
C ARG A 360 9.61 -17.37 -8.85
N SER A 361 8.84 -16.51 -9.51
CA SER A 361 7.55 -16.84 -10.06
C SER A 361 7.73 -17.93 -11.12
N ARG A 362 6.86 -18.94 -11.10
CA ARG A 362 6.81 -19.95 -12.16
C ARG A 362 6.40 -19.35 -13.51
N VAL A 363 5.77 -18.18 -13.48
CA VAL A 363 5.37 -17.46 -14.69
C VAL A 363 6.18 -16.19 -14.79
N GLY A 364 6.93 -16.08 -15.89
CA GLY A 364 7.81 -14.97 -16.21
C GLY A 364 9.16 -14.99 -15.49
N GLY A 365 9.42 -15.94 -14.57
CA GLY A 365 10.72 -16.06 -13.89
C GLY A 365 11.07 -14.87 -12.98
N SER A 366 10.15 -13.94 -12.76
CA SER A 366 10.39 -12.74 -11.96
C SER A 366 10.55 -13.08 -10.48
N PRO A 367 11.37 -12.33 -9.72
CA PRO A 367 11.44 -12.52 -8.27
C PRO A 367 10.08 -12.17 -7.65
N ARG A 368 9.68 -12.91 -6.61
CA ARG A 368 8.44 -12.61 -5.90
C ARG A 368 8.58 -11.28 -5.17
N SER A 369 7.56 -10.43 -5.27
CA SER A 369 7.49 -9.21 -4.45
C SER A 369 7.42 -9.56 -2.95
N SER A 370 7.71 -8.57 -2.13
CA SER A 370 7.94 -8.69 -0.69
C SER A 370 6.89 -9.52 0.05
N ALA A 371 7.32 -10.24 1.08
CA ALA A 371 6.50 -11.21 1.83
C ALA A 371 5.88 -12.35 0.98
N ARG A 372 6.55 -12.76 -0.11
CA ARG A 372 6.11 -13.85 -1.02
C ARG A 372 4.85 -13.50 -1.83
N ASN A 373 4.49 -12.22 -1.84
CA ASN A 373 3.30 -11.71 -2.51
C ASN A 373 3.40 -11.90 -4.03
N LEU A 374 2.34 -12.44 -4.61
CA LEU A 374 2.18 -12.61 -6.05
C LEU A 374 1.20 -11.57 -6.60
N PRO A 375 1.34 -11.19 -7.89
CA PRO A 375 0.40 -10.28 -8.51
C PRO A 375 -1.01 -10.87 -8.48
N ALA A 376 -1.98 -10.13 -7.92
CA ALA A 376 -3.38 -10.55 -7.89
C ALA A 376 -4.04 -10.49 -9.27
N SER A 377 -3.49 -9.76 -10.23
CA SER A 377 -3.92 -9.72 -11.63
C SER A 377 -2.80 -10.21 -12.55
N TRP A 378 -3.15 -11.01 -13.55
CA TRP A 378 -2.21 -11.57 -14.51
C TRP A 378 -2.30 -10.82 -15.85
N PRO A 379 -1.17 -10.46 -16.49
CA PRO A 379 -1.20 -9.93 -17.85
C PRO A 379 -1.81 -10.93 -18.84
N LYS A 380 -2.60 -10.45 -19.82
CA LYS A 380 -3.28 -11.25 -20.86
C LYS A 380 -2.35 -12.11 -21.72
N LYS A 381 -1.05 -11.84 -21.77
CA LYS A 381 -0.08 -12.53 -22.64
C LYS A 381 0.96 -13.30 -21.81
N SER A 382 0.63 -14.54 -21.44
CA SER A 382 1.66 -15.58 -21.27
C SER A 382 1.28 -16.76 -22.18
N PRO A 383 2.25 -17.44 -22.82
CA PRO A 383 1.95 -18.58 -23.67
C PRO A 383 1.24 -19.66 -22.85
N ARG A 384 0.20 -20.25 -23.42
CA ARG A 384 -0.44 -21.47 -22.93
C ARG A 384 0.62 -22.57 -22.82
N ARG A 385 1.29 -22.73 -21.68
CA ARG A 385 2.08 -23.92 -21.33
C ARG A 385 2.40 -23.92 -19.84
N ALA A 386 1.46 -24.44 -19.06
CA ALA A 386 1.71 -25.23 -17.85
C ALA A 386 0.34 -25.73 -17.34
N GLY A 387 0.01 -26.98 -17.63
CA GLY A 387 -1.17 -27.66 -17.12
C GLY A 387 -1.04 -27.96 -15.62
N GLY A 388 -1.18 -26.93 -14.79
CA GLY A 388 -1.32 -27.07 -13.34
C GLY A 388 -2.54 -26.29 -12.88
N ARG A 389 -3.65 -26.98 -12.61
CA ARG A 389 -4.81 -26.39 -11.95
C ARG A 389 -4.39 -25.97 -10.53
N SER A 390 -4.51 -24.68 -10.21
CA SER A 390 -4.39 -24.20 -8.84
C SER A 390 -5.69 -24.54 -8.11
N GLY A 391 -5.60 -25.32 -7.03
CA GLY A 391 -6.74 -26.05 -6.46
C GLY A 391 -7.63 -25.27 -5.50
N HIS A 392 -7.13 -24.21 -4.85
CA HIS A 392 -7.91 -23.49 -3.83
C HIS A 392 -7.45 -22.04 -3.58
N CYS A 393 -8.39 -21.11 -3.33
CA CYS A 393 -8.10 -19.76 -2.86
C CYS A 393 -9.04 -19.37 -1.70
N SER A 394 -8.49 -18.85 -0.61
CA SER A 394 -9.23 -18.20 0.48
C SER A 394 -8.94 -16.71 0.47
N SER A 395 -9.95 -15.87 0.69
CA SER A 395 -9.79 -14.41 0.70
C SER A 395 -10.42 -13.78 1.94
N ALA A 396 -9.70 -12.89 2.61
CA ALA A 396 -10.19 -12.21 3.81
C ALA A 396 -10.13 -10.69 3.61
N ARG A 397 -11.26 -9.99 3.88
CA ARG A 397 -11.44 -8.53 3.75
C ARG A 397 -11.10 -7.99 2.37
N ALA A 398 -11.58 -8.65 1.33
CA ALA A 398 -11.23 -8.29 -0.03
C ALA A 398 -12.47 -8.14 -0.91
N THR A 399 -12.45 -7.09 -1.73
CA THR A 399 -13.23 -7.01 -2.96
C THR A 399 -12.21 -6.95 -4.10
N PRO A 400 -11.59 -8.07 -4.50
CA PRO A 400 -10.38 -8.04 -5.33
C PRO A 400 -10.54 -7.37 -6.71
N CYS A 401 -11.77 -7.13 -7.19
CA CYS A 401 -12.00 -7.03 -8.63
C CYS A 401 -13.15 -6.07 -9.05
N SER A 402 -13.74 -5.24 -8.16
CA SER A 402 -14.66 -4.16 -8.62
C SER A 402 -13.94 -2.96 -9.21
N ARG A 403 -12.65 -2.78 -8.89
CA ARG A 403 -11.80 -1.66 -9.36
C ARG A 403 -10.58 -2.11 -10.19
N CYS A 404 -10.51 -3.40 -10.53
CA CYS A 404 -9.40 -3.92 -11.34
C CYS A 404 -9.66 -3.60 -12.83
N PRO A 405 -8.71 -2.98 -13.57
CA PRO A 405 -8.85 -2.70 -15.00
C PRO A 405 -9.14 -3.94 -15.87
N MET A 406 -8.95 -5.14 -15.32
CA MET A 406 -9.19 -6.42 -15.98
C MET A 406 -10.28 -7.28 -15.31
N ALA A 407 -11.28 -6.67 -14.68
CA ALA A 407 -12.38 -7.37 -13.98
C ALA A 407 -13.10 -8.43 -14.85
N THR A 408 -13.08 -8.28 -16.18
CA THR A 408 -13.63 -9.24 -17.15
C THR A 408 -12.74 -10.47 -17.38
N SER A 409 -11.43 -10.41 -17.09
CA SER A 409 -10.47 -11.52 -17.28
C SER A 409 -10.37 -12.48 -16.09
N TRP A 410 -10.82 -12.05 -14.91
CA TRP A 410 -10.77 -12.84 -13.67
C TRP A 410 -12.01 -13.73 -13.49
N ARG A 411 -13.19 -13.27 -13.93
CA ARG A 411 -14.45 -14.03 -13.87
C ARG A 411 -14.38 -15.43 -14.49
N PRO A 412 -13.77 -15.64 -15.68
CA PRO A 412 -13.63 -16.97 -16.28
C PRO A 412 -12.57 -17.85 -15.61
N ARG A 413 -11.78 -17.30 -14.67
CA ARG A 413 -10.68 -18.02 -13.98
C ARG A 413 -11.01 -18.34 -12.53
N ALA A 414 -11.92 -17.59 -11.89
CA ALA A 414 -12.53 -17.97 -10.61
C ALA A 414 -13.22 -19.35 -10.69
N SER A 415 -13.86 -19.65 -11.84
CA SER A 415 -14.44 -20.97 -12.17
C SER A 415 -13.39 -22.08 -12.40
N GLY A 416 -12.11 -21.74 -12.51
CA GLY A 416 -11.01 -22.70 -12.62
C GLY A 416 -10.47 -23.19 -11.28
N TRP A 417 -10.91 -22.59 -10.16
CA TRP A 417 -10.58 -23.02 -8.80
C TRP A 417 -11.61 -24.03 -8.32
N THR A 418 -11.14 -25.13 -7.70
CA THR A 418 -12.02 -26.20 -7.21
C THR A 418 -12.87 -25.76 -6.01
N SER A 419 -12.43 -24.73 -5.28
CA SER A 419 -13.20 -24.07 -4.21
C SER A 419 -12.65 -22.67 -3.93
N TRP A 420 -13.55 -21.73 -3.61
CA TRP A 420 -13.20 -20.36 -3.22
C TRP A 420 -14.02 -19.91 -2.02
N TRP A 421 -13.34 -19.41 -0.99
CA TRP A 421 -13.97 -18.94 0.24
C TRP A 421 -13.66 -17.47 0.47
N GLY A 422 -14.51 -16.81 1.26
CA GLY A 422 -13.96 -15.68 1.97
C GLY A 422 -14.75 -15.04 3.08
N LEU A 423 -14.00 -14.23 3.81
CA LEU A 423 -14.41 -13.53 5.02
C LEU A 423 -14.66 -12.06 4.66
N THR A 424 -15.91 -11.61 4.74
CA THR A 424 -16.31 -10.26 4.36
C THR A 424 -17.31 -9.69 5.36
N SER A 425 -17.38 -8.35 5.43
CA SER A 425 -18.47 -7.67 6.13
C SER A 425 -19.66 -7.42 5.21
N THR A 426 -19.49 -7.28 3.89
CA THR A 426 -20.60 -6.91 2.99
C THR A 426 -20.75 -7.85 1.80
N SER A 427 -21.99 -7.97 1.31
CA SER A 427 -22.34 -8.69 0.07
C SER A 427 -21.85 -7.93 -1.17
N THR A 428 -20.60 -8.14 -1.54
CA THR A 428 -20.02 -7.57 -2.78
C THR A 428 -20.24 -8.47 -4.00
N ARG A 429 -20.23 -7.88 -5.20
CA ARG A 429 -20.43 -8.57 -6.50
C ARG A 429 -19.50 -9.79 -6.75
N HIS A 430 -18.39 -9.93 -6.03
CA HIS A 430 -17.45 -11.05 -6.17
C HIS A 430 -17.97 -12.31 -5.51
N TRP A 431 -18.64 -12.16 -4.36
CA TRP A 431 -19.07 -13.29 -3.54
C TRP A 431 -20.14 -14.16 -4.21
N ARG A 432 -20.78 -13.68 -5.27
CA ARG A 432 -21.69 -14.47 -6.12
C ARG A 432 -21.04 -15.72 -6.72
N THR A 433 -19.70 -15.78 -6.78
CA THR A 433 -18.94 -16.94 -7.27
C THR A 433 -18.25 -17.74 -6.15
N ALA A 434 -18.42 -17.38 -4.88
CA ALA A 434 -17.83 -18.11 -3.75
C ALA A 434 -18.58 -19.38 -3.42
N THR A 435 -17.89 -20.41 -2.94
CA THR A 435 -18.52 -21.64 -2.47
C THR A 435 -19.08 -21.47 -1.04
N MET A 436 -18.47 -20.59 -0.22
CA MET A 436 -18.91 -20.17 1.13
C MET A 436 -18.46 -18.73 1.37
N CYS A 437 -19.34 -17.96 1.98
CA CYS A 437 -19.08 -16.61 2.47
C CYS A 437 -19.28 -16.62 3.98
N CYS A 438 -18.24 -16.28 4.75
CA CYS A 438 -18.34 -16.20 6.21
C CYS A 438 -18.34 -14.72 6.64
N PRO A 439 -19.27 -14.31 7.52
CA PRO A 439 -19.25 -12.98 8.11
C PRO A 439 -18.05 -12.87 9.04
N ARG A 440 -17.62 -11.66 9.37
CA ARG A 440 -16.73 -11.50 10.51
C ARG A 440 -17.59 -11.61 11.79
N PRO A 441 -17.27 -12.51 12.74
CA PRO A 441 -18.02 -12.58 13.99
C PRO A 441 -17.98 -11.21 14.68
N PRO A 442 -19.09 -10.75 15.29
CA PRO A 442 -19.05 -9.59 16.16
C PRO A 442 -18.01 -9.84 17.28
N CYS A 443 -17.36 -8.78 17.76
CA CYS A 443 -16.66 -8.89 19.04
C CYS A 443 -17.74 -9.10 20.09
N THR A 444 -18.02 -10.35 20.45
CA THR A 444 -18.85 -10.66 21.59
C THR A 444 -18.16 -10.10 22.83
N SER A 445 -18.90 -9.33 23.61
CA SER A 445 -18.47 -8.69 24.86
C SER A 445 -18.28 -9.74 25.96
N GLY A 446 -17.32 -10.64 25.77
CA GLY A 446 -17.10 -11.75 26.68
C GLY A 446 -15.84 -12.53 26.35
N THR A 447 -14.69 -11.86 26.47
CA THR A 447 -13.35 -12.41 26.83
C THR A 447 -12.31 -11.33 26.56
N ILE A 448 -12.35 -10.24 27.32
CA ILE A 448 -11.15 -9.49 27.71
C ILE A 448 -11.35 -9.25 29.20
N SER A 449 -10.98 -10.26 29.98
CA SER A 449 -10.74 -10.20 31.42
C SER A 449 -9.27 -10.49 31.63
#